data_AF-A0A174EMN5-F1
#
_entry.id   AF-A0A174EMN5-F1
#
_cell.length_a   1.000
_cell.length_b   1.000
_cell.length_c   1.000
_cell.angle_alpha   90.00
_cell.angle_beta   90.00
_cell.angle_gamma   90.00
#
_symmetry.space_group_name_H-M   'P 1'
#
loop_
_entity.id
_entity.type
_entity.pdbx_description
1 polymer ?
#
loop_
_entity_poly.entity_id
_entity_poly.type
_entity_poly.pdbx_seq_one_letter_code
_entity_poly.pdbx_strand_id
1 'polypeptide(L)'
;MADPTKAEIMLDQVTKINALIRRFQLCKDHPIPPLRLDLWPSTKSTIKAYQENVQGRIDQLTAQRETVLALVEQIPDGEVQTVLKLRYGLLDNSTKKMPWMDIPLLMNYELETLYRRHRKGIDCLNMLLESEVT
;
A
#
# COMPACT_ATOMS: atom_id res chain seq x y z
N MET A 1 19.33 4.10 -17.76
CA MET A 1 17.96 3.81 -17.28
C MET A 1 17.29 5.16 -17.09
N ALA A 2 16.02 5.32 -17.51
CA ALA A 2 15.29 6.56 -17.27
C ALA A 2 14.95 6.69 -15.78
N ASP A 3 14.90 7.92 -15.28
CA ASP A 3 14.48 8.19 -13.91
C ASP A 3 13.00 7.79 -13.71
N PRO A 4 12.62 7.26 -12.53
CA PRO A 4 11.25 6.85 -12.28
C PRO A 4 10.31 8.05 -12.27
N THR A 5 9.14 7.88 -12.89
CA THR A 5 8.10 8.93 -12.95
C THR A 5 7.45 9.15 -11.58
N LYS A 6 6.74 10.27 -11.41
CA LYS A 6 6.00 10.59 -10.17
C LYS A 6 5.01 9.46 -9.81
N ALA A 7 4.26 8.95 -10.78
CA ALA A 7 3.33 7.85 -10.59
C ALA A 7 4.04 6.56 -10.13
N GLU A 8 5.18 6.22 -10.72
CA GLU A 8 5.95 5.04 -10.30
C GLU A 8 6.49 5.18 -8.89
N ILE A 9 7.00 6.35 -8.51
CA ILE A 9 7.47 6.63 -7.14
C ILE A 9 6.31 6.48 -6.15
N MET A 10 5.15 7.08 -6.43
CA MET A 10 3.95 6.99 -5.60
C MET A 10 3.48 5.55 -5.42
N LEU A 11 3.34 4.80 -6.52
CA LEU A 11 2.90 3.40 -6.48
C LEU A 11 3.90 2.48 -5.76
N ASP A 12 5.20 2.73 -5.92
CA ASP A 12 6.24 1.99 -5.21
C ASP A 12 6.17 2.18 -3.70
N GLN A 13 5.74 3.36 -3.23
CA GLN A 13 5.57 3.63 -1.81
C GLN A 13 4.47 2.79 -1.15
N VAL A 14 3.44 2.36 -1.90
CA VAL A 14 2.32 1.55 -1.38
C VAL A 14 2.82 0.30 -0.65
N THR A 15 3.71 -0.46 -1.27
CA THR A 15 4.25 -1.69 -0.68
C THR A 15 5.05 -1.43 0.61
N LYS A 16 5.73 -0.27 0.68
CA LYS A 16 6.45 0.19 1.89
C LYS A 16 5.47 0.60 2.99
N ILE A 17 4.40 1.31 2.64
CA ILE A 17 3.30 1.67 3.54
C ILE A 17 2.66 0.41 4.12
N ASN A 18 2.29 -0.56 3.28
CA ASN A 18 1.73 -1.85 3.70
C ASN A 18 2.66 -2.58 4.67
N ALA A 19 3.98 -2.59 4.39
CA ALA A 19 4.97 -3.20 5.27
C ALA A 19 5.05 -2.50 6.64
N LEU A 20 4.97 -1.17 6.67
CA LEU A 20 4.96 -0.39 7.91
C LEU A 20 3.68 -0.63 8.72
N ILE A 21 2.50 -0.62 8.07
CA ILE A 21 1.22 -0.94 8.71
C ILE A 21 1.30 -2.30 9.39
N ARG A 22 1.76 -3.33 8.67
CA ARG A 22 1.90 -4.69 9.23
C ARG A 22 2.84 -4.73 10.44
N ARG A 23 3.95 -4.00 10.41
CA ARG A 23 4.89 -3.92 11.53
C ARG A 23 4.27 -3.20 12.73
N PHE A 24 3.59 -2.07 12.51
CA PHE A 24 2.93 -1.34 13.58
C PHE A 24 1.79 -2.13 14.20
N GLN A 25 1.02 -2.87 13.40
CA GLN A 25 0.00 -3.81 13.92
C GLN A 25 0.63 -4.84 14.87
N LEU A 26 1.74 -5.46 14.47
CA LEU A 26 2.46 -6.40 15.35
C LEU A 26 2.91 -5.75 16.67
N CYS A 27 3.47 -4.54 16.62
CA CYS A 27 3.87 -3.81 17.82
C CYS A 27 2.69 -3.44 18.71
N LYS A 28 1.54 -3.07 18.12
CA LYS A 28 0.31 -2.73 18.83
C LYS A 28 -0.30 -3.95 19.50
N ASP A 29 -0.36 -5.08 18.80
CA ASP A 29 -1.05 -6.28 19.25
C ASP A 29 -0.22 -7.10 20.24
N HIS A 30 1.11 -6.94 20.18
CA HIS A 30 2.07 -7.62 21.06
C HIS A 30 3.04 -6.62 21.73
N PRO A 31 2.56 -5.68 22.56
CA PRO A 31 3.42 -4.68 23.21
C PRO A 31 4.25 -5.27 24.36
N ILE A 32 3.89 -6.47 24.83
CA ILE A 32 4.59 -7.23 25.86
C ILE A 32 4.78 -8.67 25.40
N PRO A 33 5.85 -9.36 25.85
CA PRO A 33 6.01 -10.79 25.61
C PRO A 33 4.80 -11.60 26.08
N PRO A 34 4.50 -12.76 25.47
CA PRO A 34 3.39 -13.64 25.83
C PRO A 34 3.68 -14.42 27.14
N LEU A 35 4.01 -13.69 28.19
CA LEU A 35 4.21 -14.18 29.54
C LEU A 35 3.13 -13.56 30.42
N ARG A 36 2.60 -14.35 31.37
CA ARG A 36 1.68 -13.81 32.38
C ARG A 36 2.47 -12.93 33.33
N LEU A 37 2.48 -11.63 33.04
CA LEU A 37 3.08 -10.60 33.86
C LEU A 37 1.97 -9.85 34.60
N ASP A 38 2.01 -9.86 35.94
CA ASP A 38 1.16 -9.01 36.76
C ASP A 38 1.70 -7.58 36.71
N LEU A 39 1.23 -6.83 35.71
CA LEU A 39 1.66 -5.45 35.49
C LEU A 39 0.97 -4.50 36.47
N TRP A 40 1.75 -3.54 36.97
CA TRP A 40 1.24 -2.42 37.75
C TRP A 40 0.23 -1.59 36.92
N PRO A 41 -0.78 -0.95 37.56
CA PRO A 41 -1.75 -0.13 36.86
C PRO A 41 -1.12 0.98 36.00
N SER A 42 -0.05 1.62 36.47
CA SER A 42 0.70 2.62 35.72
C SER A 42 1.30 2.06 34.43
N THR A 43 1.94 0.88 34.50
CA THR A 43 2.49 0.20 33.33
C THR A 43 1.41 -0.17 32.31
N LYS A 44 0.24 -0.64 32.78
CA LYS A 44 -0.91 -0.92 31.90
C LYS A 44 -1.37 0.35 31.18
N SER A 45 -1.43 1.48 31.89
CA SER A 45 -1.79 2.77 31.29
C SER A 45 -0.77 3.23 30.24
N THR A 46 0.53 3.05 30.50
CA THR A 46 1.59 3.39 29.53
C THR A 46 1.51 2.52 28.28
N ILE A 47 1.29 1.21 28.43
CA ILE A 47 1.10 0.29 27.30
C ILE A 47 -0.11 0.72 26.45
N LYS A 48 -1.22 1.06 27.10
CA LYS A 48 -2.42 1.53 26.40
C LYS A 48 -2.14 2.81 25.60
N ALA A 49 -1.50 3.80 26.22
CA ALA A 49 -1.13 5.05 25.54
C ALA A 49 -0.19 4.81 24.34
N TYR A 50 0.76 3.88 24.47
CA TYR A 50 1.60 3.45 23.37
C TYR A 50 0.77 2.82 22.24
N GLN A 51 -0.14 1.90 22.55
CA GLN A 51 -1.00 1.25 21.55
C GLN A 51 -1.89 2.26 20.81
N GLU A 52 -2.44 3.25 21.51
CA GLU A 52 -3.22 4.35 20.93
C GLU A 52 -2.37 5.22 20.00
N ASN A 53 -1.14 5.54 20.38
CA ASN A 53 -0.21 6.29 19.53
C ASN A 53 0.13 5.51 18.24
N VAL A 54 0.43 4.21 18.37
CA VAL A 54 0.71 3.33 17.23
C VAL A 54 -0.52 3.22 16.32
N GLN A 55 -1.73 3.13 16.88
CA GLN A 55 -2.97 3.13 16.10
C GLN A 55 -3.10 4.41 15.26
N GLY A 56 -2.86 5.58 15.84
CA GLY A 56 -2.90 6.85 15.09
C GLY A 56 -1.91 6.87 13.91
N ARG A 57 -0.75 6.21 14.04
CA ARG A 57 0.21 6.09 12.93
C ARG A 57 -0.26 5.11 11.84
N ILE A 58 -0.90 4.01 12.24
CA ILE A 58 -1.53 3.07 11.30
C ILE A 58 -2.63 3.78 10.50
N ASP A 59 -3.46 4.59 11.17
CA ASP A 59 -4.56 5.31 10.52
C ASP A 59 -4.02 6.32 9.49
N GLN A 60 -2.98 7.08 9.83
CA GLN A 60 -2.31 7.99 8.90
C GLN A 60 -1.76 7.27 7.65
N LEU A 61 -1.09 6.12 7.85
CA LEU A 61 -0.55 5.32 6.76
C LEU A 61 -1.66 4.71 5.89
N THR A 62 -2.77 4.30 6.51
CA THR A 62 -3.94 3.77 5.82
C THR A 62 -4.58 4.85 4.96
N ALA A 63 -4.77 6.06 5.48
CA ALA A 63 -5.28 7.20 4.72
C ALA A 63 -4.38 7.54 3.51
N GLN A 64 -3.06 7.55 3.69
CA GLN A 64 -2.12 7.76 2.57
C GLN A 64 -2.28 6.70 1.48
N ARG A 65 -2.42 5.44 1.86
CA ARG A 65 -2.66 4.33 0.93
C ARG A 65 -4.00 4.49 0.21
N GLU A 66 -5.05 4.88 0.92
CA GLU A 66 -6.39 5.12 0.36
C GLU A 66 -6.40 6.27 -0.64
N THR A 67 -5.61 7.34 -0.42
CA THR A 67 -5.41 8.40 -1.42
C THR A 67 -4.83 7.84 -2.72
N VAL A 68 -3.79 6.99 -2.63
CA VAL A 68 -3.20 6.35 -3.83
C VAL A 68 -4.21 5.43 -4.51
N LEU A 69 -4.99 4.66 -3.74
CA LEU A 69 -6.05 3.81 -4.27
C LEU A 69 -7.11 4.63 -5.03
N ALA A 70 -7.56 5.74 -4.45
CA ALA A 70 -8.53 6.63 -5.07
C ALA A 70 -8.02 7.22 -6.39
N LEU A 71 -6.74 7.58 -6.48
CA LEU A 71 -6.12 8.02 -7.73
C LEU A 71 -6.12 6.92 -8.80
N VAL A 72 -5.80 5.68 -8.42
CA VAL A 72 -5.88 4.53 -9.34
C VAL A 72 -7.33 4.30 -9.79
N GLU A 73 -8.32 4.51 -8.90
CA GLU A 73 -9.74 4.33 -9.21
C GLU A 73 -10.31 5.40 -10.15
N GLN A 74 -9.63 6.53 -10.32
CA GLN A 74 -9.98 7.54 -11.33
C GLN A 74 -9.62 7.12 -12.77
N ILE A 75 -8.78 6.08 -12.95
CA ILE A 75 -8.44 5.58 -14.30
C ILE A 75 -9.68 4.93 -14.92
N PRO A 76 -10.17 5.34 -16.12
CA PRO A 76 -11.41 4.82 -16.67
C PRO A 76 -11.41 3.31 -17.00
N ASP A 77 -10.23 2.78 -17.31
CA ASP A 77 -10.04 1.40 -17.74
C ASP A 77 -9.86 0.46 -16.53
N GLY A 78 -10.91 -0.31 -16.21
CA GLY A 78 -10.92 -1.22 -15.06
C GLY A 78 -9.86 -2.33 -15.11
N GLU A 79 -9.44 -2.76 -16.30
CA GLU A 79 -8.36 -3.75 -16.43
C GLU A 79 -7.01 -3.11 -16.10
N VAL A 80 -6.79 -1.87 -16.55
CA VAL A 80 -5.61 -1.08 -16.17
C VAL A 80 -5.56 -0.87 -14.66
N GLN A 81 -6.70 -0.48 -14.04
CA GLN A 81 -6.79 -0.39 -12.58
C GLN A 81 -6.36 -1.71 -11.93
N THR A 82 -6.92 -2.83 -12.39
CA THR A 82 -6.66 -4.16 -11.82
C THR A 82 -5.19 -4.52 -11.89
N VAL A 83 -4.53 -4.29 -13.04
CA VAL A 83 -3.08 -4.53 -13.19
C VAL A 83 -2.27 -3.72 -12.18
N LEU A 84 -2.57 -2.43 -12.02
CA LEU A 84 -1.88 -1.60 -11.02
C LEU A 84 -2.17 -2.08 -9.60
N LYS A 85 -3.42 -2.36 -9.26
CA LYS A 85 -3.78 -2.75 -7.90
C LYS A 85 -3.14 -4.09 -7.50
N LEU A 86 -3.07 -5.06 -8.42
CA LEU A 86 -2.36 -6.33 -8.21
C LEU A 86 -0.85 -6.10 -8.08
N ARG A 87 -0.24 -5.39 -9.04
CA ARG A 87 1.21 -5.17 -9.07
C ARG A 87 1.72 -4.47 -7.82
N TYR A 88 0.98 -3.50 -7.28
CA TYR A 88 1.44 -2.64 -6.19
C TYR A 88 0.84 -2.98 -4.81
N GLY A 89 0.07 -4.07 -4.69
CA GLY A 89 -0.47 -4.52 -3.40
C GLY A 89 -1.60 -3.64 -2.87
N LEU A 90 -2.39 -3.02 -3.76
CA LEU A 90 -3.55 -2.22 -3.40
C LEU A 90 -4.84 -3.05 -3.21
N LEU A 91 -4.85 -4.32 -3.62
CA LEU A 91 -5.98 -5.24 -3.38
C LEU A 91 -5.90 -5.96 -2.03
N ASP A 92 -4.72 -6.49 -1.70
CA ASP A 92 -4.53 -7.46 -0.60
C ASP A 92 -3.61 -6.93 0.51
N ASN A 93 -3.21 -5.67 0.45
CA ASN A 93 -2.20 -5.08 1.34
C ASN A 93 -0.84 -5.79 1.28
N SER A 94 -0.49 -6.38 0.12
CA SER A 94 0.80 -7.02 -0.04
C SER A 94 1.95 -6.05 0.26
N THR A 95 2.94 -6.57 1.00
CA THR A 95 4.15 -5.82 1.37
C THR A 95 5.23 -5.86 0.29
N LYS A 96 4.94 -6.49 -0.85
CA LYS A 96 5.84 -6.62 -2.01
C LYS A 96 5.03 -6.50 -3.29
N LYS A 97 5.68 -6.01 -4.35
CA LYS A 97 5.03 -5.98 -5.67
C LYS A 97 4.76 -7.42 -6.14
N MET A 98 3.56 -7.68 -6.63
CA MET A 98 3.23 -8.99 -7.22
C MET A 98 4.12 -9.23 -8.45
N PRO A 99 4.89 -10.33 -8.49
CA PRO A 99 5.72 -10.66 -9.65
C PRO A 99 4.91 -10.68 -10.95
N TRP A 100 5.53 -10.23 -12.04
CA TRP A 100 4.87 -10.17 -13.35
C TRP A 100 4.36 -11.54 -13.83
N MET A 101 5.04 -12.62 -13.43
CA MET A 101 4.65 -13.98 -13.80
C MET A 101 3.41 -14.49 -13.05
N ASP A 102 3.04 -13.83 -11.94
CA ASP A 102 1.92 -14.26 -11.10
C ASP A 102 0.60 -13.56 -11.51
N ILE A 103 0.67 -12.38 -12.13
CA ILE A 103 -0.51 -11.61 -12.57
C ILE A 103 -1.31 -12.34 -13.68
N PRO A 104 -0.68 -12.99 -14.69
CA PRO A 104 -1.41 -13.79 -15.69
C PRO A 104 -2.31 -14.86 -15.09
N LEU A 105 -1.92 -15.47 -13.96
CA LEU A 105 -2.69 -16.50 -13.28
C LEU A 105 -4.02 -15.98 -12.70
N LEU A 106 -4.14 -14.66 -12.54
CA LEU A 106 -5.31 -13.99 -11.99
C LEU A 106 -6.18 -13.33 -13.05
N MET A 107 -5.58 -12.84 -14.14
CA MET A 107 -6.29 -12.07 -15.17
C MET A 107 -6.42 -12.79 -16.52
N ASN A 108 -5.74 -13.91 -16.74
CA ASN A 108 -5.71 -14.66 -18.01
C ASN A 108 -5.27 -13.81 -19.22
N TYR A 109 -4.32 -12.90 -19.03
CA TYR A 109 -3.69 -12.13 -20.11
C TYR A 109 -2.23 -12.51 -20.31
N GLU A 110 -1.77 -12.37 -21.55
CA GLU A 110 -0.35 -12.44 -21.86
C GLU A 110 0.43 -11.31 -21.18
N LEU A 111 1.69 -11.61 -20.88
CA LEU A 111 2.59 -10.69 -20.19
C LEU A 111 2.73 -9.35 -20.94
N GLU A 112 2.78 -9.39 -22.27
CA GLU A 112 2.87 -8.17 -23.09
C GLU A 112 1.64 -7.29 -22.92
N THR A 113 0.44 -7.87 -22.89
CA THR A 113 -0.79 -7.11 -22.68
C THR A 113 -0.82 -6.49 -21.29
N LEU A 114 -0.34 -7.22 -20.27
CA LEU A 114 -0.21 -6.69 -18.91
C LEU A 114 0.77 -5.51 -18.84
N TYR A 115 1.93 -5.59 -19.50
CA TYR A 115 2.88 -4.49 -19.57
C TYR A 115 2.31 -3.26 -20.27
N ARG A 116 1.60 -3.44 -21.40
CA ARG A 116 0.95 -2.33 -22.11
C ARG A 116 -0.10 -1.64 -21.24
N ARG A 117 -0.93 -2.42 -20.51
CA ARG A 117 -1.91 -1.88 -19.57
C ARG A 117 -1.27 -1.17 -18.40
N HIS A 118 -0.21 -1.74 -17.82
CA HIS A 118 0.56 -1.09 -16.77
C HIS A 118 1.11 0.26 -17.23
N ARG A 119 1.75 0.31 -18.40
CA ARG A 119 2.31 1.54 -18.95
C ARG A 119 1.22 2.60 -19.16
N LYS A 120 0.10 2.21 -19.78
CA LYS A 120 -1.08 3.07 -19.94
C LYS A 120 -1.56 3.62 -18.59
N GLY A 121 -1.59 2.80 -17.55
CA GLY A 121 -1.95 3.23 -16.19
C GLY A 121 -0.97 4.23 -15.59
N ILE A 122 0.33 4.01 -15.74
CA ILE A 122 1.37 4.95 -15.31
C ILE A 122 1.21 6.30 -16.04
N ASP A 123 0.99 6.27 -17.35
CA ASP A 123 0.82 7.49 -18.15
C ASP A 123 -0.44 8.26 -17.72
N CYS A 124 -1.57 7.57 -17.47
CA CYS A 124 -2.78 8.18 -16.90
C CYS A 124 -2.54 8.82 -15.54
N LEU A 125 -1.86 8.14 -14.62
CA LEU A 125 -1.58 8.67 -13.29
C LEU A 125 -0.64 9.87 -13.34
N ASN A 126 0.36 9.87 -14.22
CA ASN A 126 1.22 11.04 -14.39
C ASN A 126 0.42 12.25 -14.86
N MET A 127 -0.53 12.09 -15.81
CA MET A 127 -1.41 13.20 -16.21
C MET A 127 -2.26 13.73 -15.05
N LEU A 128 -2.84 12.83 -14.23
CA LEU A 128 -3.61 13.24 -13.04
C LEU A 128 -2.73 14.01 -12.05
N LEU A 129 -1.55 13.49 -11.73
CA LEU A 129 -0.60 14.10 -10.80
C LEU A 129 0.02 15.41 -11.31
N GLU A 130 0.06 15.62 -12.63
CA GLU A 130 0.46 16.89 -13.23
C GLU A 130 -0.68 17.92 -13.16
N SER A 131 -1.92 17.48 -13.38
CA SER A 131 -3.10 18.36 -13.32
C SER A 131 -3.42 18.88 -11.91
N GLU A 132 -3.10 18.13 -10.86
CA GLU A 132 -3.28 18.58 -9.46
C GLU A 132 -2.28 19.67 -9.02
N VAL A 133 -1.21 19.90 -9.78
CA VAL A 133 -0.13 20.87 -9.45
C VAL A 133 -0.36 22.23 -10.11
N THR A 134 -1.45 22.41 -10.86
CA THR A 134 -1.79 23.65 -11.60
C THR A 134 -2.98 24.35 -10.96
#